data_AF-A0A015KCH4-F1
#
_entry.id   AF-A0A015KCH4-F1
#
_cell.length_a   1.000
_cell.length_b   1.000
_cell.length_c   1.000
_cell.angle_alpha   90.00
_cell.angle_beta   90.00
_cell.angle_gamma   90.00
#
_symmetry.space_group_name_H-M   'P 1'
#
loop_
_entity.id
_entity.type
_entity.pdbx_description
1 polymer ?
#
loop_
_entity_poly.entity_id
_entity_poly.type
_entity_poly.pdbx_seq_one_letter_code
_entity_poly.pdbx_strand_id
1 'polypeptide(L)'
;MISIRISSLVIFVAVFFLSIATFLNKAGFSALNPVALWIVLYIFNGAALVIYVVLQIVLVLNTLDDRWPLGDILFGISFYVIGQVILYQFSVRICDTVKHYIDGLFFGTICTLLAVMMVYKYWDSITKEDLEFSVGSKQNVWEVKELLGEDEVYSNQGGYGGGYPPQQQYGGYNDAY
;
A
#
# COMPACT_ATOMS: atom_id res chain seq x y z
N MET A 1 1.62 19.79 -3.62
CA MET A 1 1.46 19.94 -2.15
C MET A 1 0.23 20.76 -1.76
N ILE A 2 -0.06 21.90 -2.41
CA ILE A 2 -1.28 22.71 -2.17
C ILE A 2 -2.59 21.98 -2.51
N SER A 3 -2.64 21.18 -3.58
CA SER A 3 -3.86 20.47 -3.99
C SER A 3 -4.38 19.48 -2.96
N ILE A 4 -3.50 18.81 -2.21
CA ILE A 4 -3.88 17.88 -1.13
C ILE A 4 -4.45 18.63 0.08
N ARG A 5 -3.89 19.81 0.39
CA ARG A 5 -4.36 20.63 1.52
C ARG A 5 -5.72 21.28 1.24
N ILE A 6 -5.94 21.73 0.00
CA ILE A 6 -7.22 22.32 -0.40
C ILE A 6 -8.30 21.24 -0.47
N SER A 7 -8.01 20.08 -1.07
CA SER A 7 -8.98 18.98 -1.14
C SER A 7 -9.37 18.45 0.24
N SER A 8 -8.41 18.30 1.16
CA SER A 8 -8.73 17.88 2.53
C SER A 8 -9.57 18.92 3.28
N LEU A 9 -9.32 20.23 3.07
CA LEU A 9 -10.13 21.31 3.65
C LEU A 9 -11.56 21.29 3.12
N VAL A 10 -11.74 21.10 1.81
CA VAL A 10 -13.09 21.02 1.18
C VAL A 10 -13.89 19.85 1.75
N ILE A 11 -13.27 18.67 1.84
CA ILE A 11 -13.93 17.47 2.39
C ILE A 11 -14.26 17.68 3.87
N PHE A 12 -13.34 18.27 4.65
CA PHE A 12 -13.58 18.60 6.06
C PHE A 12 -14.79 19.52 6.23
N VAL A 13 -14.86 20.62 5.48
CA VAL A 13 -15.98 21.56 5.55
C VAL A 13 -17.30 20.88 5.14
N ALA A 14 -17.28 20.02 4.13
CA ALA A 14 -18.46 19.29 3.68
C ALA A 14 -19.00 18.32 4.75
N VAL A 15 -18.14 17.51 5.36
CA VAL A 15 -18.52 16.56 6.42
C VAL A 15 -18.94 17.29 7.70
N PHE A 16 -18.25 18.39 8.04
CA PHE A 16 -18.60 19.23 9.18
C PHE A 16 -19.98 19.89 9.02
N PHE A 17 -20.27 20.42 7.83
CA PHE A 17 -21.58 20.97 7.50
C PHE A 17 -22.68 19.91 7.59
N LEU A 18 -22.45 18.72 7.03
CA LEU A 18 -23.40 17.60 7.11
C LEU A 18 -23.71 17.19 8.56
N SER A 19 -22.68 17.19 9.41
CA SER A 19 -22.79 16.81 10.82
C SER A 19 -23.58 17.86 11.62
N ILE A 20 -23.29 19.15 11.43
CA ILE A 20 -24.01 20.25 12.09
C ILE A 20 -25.47 20.34 11.61
N ALA A 21 -25.72 20.21 10.31
CA ALA A 21 -27.06 20.26 9.75
C ALA A 21 -27.95 19.14 10.32
N THR A 22 -27.39 17.93 10.46
CA THR A 22 -28.06 16.79 11.08
C THR A 22 -28.33 17.02 12.56
N PHE A 23 -27.36 17.59 13.31
CA PHE A 23 -27.52 17.85 14.75
C PHE A 23 -28.58 18.93 15.05
N LEU A 24 -28.62 20.00 14.24
CA LEU A 24 -29.55 21.12 14.44
C LEU A 24 -30.95 20.90 13.83
N ASN A 25 -31.24 19.70 13.30
CA ASN A 25 -32.49 19.38 12.59
C ASN A 25 -32.86 20.42 11.52
N LYS A 26 -31.86 20.96 10.80
CA LYS A 26 -32.09 21.95 9.73
C LYS A 26 -31.86 21.32 8.35
N ALA A 27 -32.49 21.91 7.33
CA ALA A 27 -32.39 21.49 5.93
C ALA A 27 -32.94 20.08 5.60
N GLY A 28 -34.00 19.64 6.31
CA GLY A 28 -34.65 18.33 6.06
C GLY A 28 -33.91 17.14 6.65
N PHE A 29 -32.78 17.38 7.32
CA PHE A 29 -32.08 16.38 8.10
C PHE A 29 -32.68 16.30 9.50
N SER A 30 -32.92 15.09 9.98
CA SER A 30 -33.41 14.84 11.33
C SER A 30 -32.33 14.14 12.15
N ALA A 31 -32.11 14.60 13.38
CA ALA A 31 -31.25 13.95 14.36
C ALA A 31 -31.81 12.59 14.79
N LEU A 32 -33.14 12.40 14.73
CA LEU A 32 -33.80 11.14 15.05
C LEU A 32 -33.62 10.09 13.95
N ASN A 33 -33.48 10.52 12.69
CA ASN A 33 -33.24 9.64 11.55
C ASN A 33 -32.13 10.21 10.67
N PRO A 34 -30.85 10.08 11.10
CA PRO A 34 -29.71 10.67 10.40
C PRO A 34 -29.32 9.83 9.17
N VAL A 35 -30.25 9.64 8.23
CA VAL A 35 -30.09 8.77 7.05
C VAL A 35 -28.93 9.25 6.17
N ALA A 36 -28.81 10.56 5.95
CA ALA A 36 -27.73 11.12 5.14
C ALA A 36 -26.34 10.89 5.78
N LEU A 37 -26.24 11.03 7.10
CA LEU A 37 -25.02 10.78 7.85
C LEU A 37 -24.65 9.30 7.80
N TRP A 38 -25.63 8.41 7.93
CA TRP A 38 -25.43 6.96 7.80
C TRP A 38 -24.94 6.56 6.40
N ILE A 39 -25.52 7.12 5.33
CA ILE A 39 -25.07 6.83 3.96
C ILE A 39 -23.62 7.26 3.76
N VAL A 40 -23.26 8.47 4.16
CA VAL A 40 -21.91 9.00 3.95
C VAL A 40 -20.87 8.28 4.82
N LEU A 41 -21.18 7.98 6.07
CA LEU A 41 -20.20 7.36 6.98
C LEU A 41 -20.11 5.84 6.83
N TYR A 42 -21.20 5.14 6.54
CA TYR A 42 -21.19 3.69 6.43
C TYR A 42 -21.19 3.21 4.99
N ILE A 43 -22.18 3.61 4.18
CA ILE A 43 -22.33 3.09 2.81
C ILE A 43 -21.16 3.55 1.93
N PHE A 44 -20.84 4.84 1.93
CA PHE A 44 -19.77 5.37 1.08
C PHE A 44 -18.39 4.83 1.49
N ASN A 45 -18.04 4.83 2.78
CA ASN A 45 -16.77 4.25 3.24
C ASN A 45 -16.70 2.74 3.02
N GLY A 46 -17.80 2.01 3.23
CA GLY A 46 -17.87 0.58 2.95
C GLY A 46 -17.68 0.29 1.45
N ALA A 47 -18.35 1.05 0.58
CA ALA A 47 -18.17 0.94 -0.87
C ALA A 47 -16.73 1.25 -1.29
N ALA A 48 -16.12 2.31 -0.73
CA ALA A 48 -14.72 2.65 -0.99
C ALA A 48 -13.75 1.53 -0.59
N LEU A 49 -13.99 0.86 0.54
CA LEU A 49 -13.22 -0.31 0.96
C LEU A 49 -13.35 -1.45 -0.05
N VAL A 50 -14.58 -1.78 -0.48
CA VAL A 50 -14.82 -2.85 -1.46
C VAL A 50 -14.12 -2.53 -2.79
N ILE A 51 -14.24 -1.29 -3.27
CA ILE A 51 -13.57 -0.84 -4.49
C ILE A 51 -12.05 -0.97 -4.33
N TYR A 52 -11.48 -0.53 -3.21
CA TYR A 52 -10.05 -0.66 -2.93
C TYR A 52 -9.62 -2.13 -3.01
N VAL A 53 -10.33 -3.04 -2.34
CA VAL A 53 -10.01 -4.48 -2.36
C VAL A 53 -10.04 -5.06 -3.77
N VAL A 54 -11.07 -4.74 -4.55
CA VAL A 54 -11.19 -5.22 -5.93
C VAL A 54 -10.02 -4.71 -6.78
N LEU A 55 -9.68 -3.42 -6.68
CA LEU A 55 -8.55 -2.84 -7.39
C LEU A 55 -7.23 -3.50 -7.00
N GLN A 56 -7.02 -3.79 -5.71
CA GLN A 56 -5.83 -4.48 -5.24
C GLN A 56 -5.72 -5.91 -5.79
N ILE A 57 -6.81 -6.66 -5.80
CA ILE A 57 -6.85 -8.01 -6.38
C ILE A 57 -6.53 -7.97 -7.88
N VAL A 58 -7.13 -7.02 -8.62
CA VAL A 58 -6.89 -6.85 -10.06
C VAL A 58 -5.42 -6.49 -10.33
N LEU A 59 -4.81 -5.64 -9.51
CA LEU A 59 -3.40 -5.26 -9.65
C LEU A 59 -2.49 -6.47 -9.45
N VAL A 60 -2.67 -7.23 -8.38
CA VAL A 60 -1.82 -8.39 -8.09
C VAL A 60 -1.96 -9.46 -9.17
N LEU A 61 -3.18 -9.75 -9.64
CA LEU A 61 -3.40 -10.79 -10.64
C LEU A 61 -2.86 -10.45 -12.04
N ASN A 62 -2.80 -9.17 -12.39
CA ASN A 62 -2.35 -8.75 -13.73
C ASN A 62 -0.88 -8.33 -13.78
N THR A 63 -0.31 -7.88 -12.66
CA THR A 63 1.02 -7.24 -12.65
C THR A 63 2.07 -8.06 -11.92
N LEU A 64 1.71 -8.84 -10.89
CA LEU A 64 2.68 -9.55 -10.05
C LEU A 64 2.70 -11.05 -10.37
N ASP A 65 3.91 -11.61 -10.50
CA ASP A 65 4.11 -13.06 -10.64
C ASP A 65 3.97 -13.78 -9.28
N ASP A 66 4.29 -13.11 -8.16
CA ASP A 66 4.07 -13.64 -6.81
C ASP A 66 2.64 -13.35 -6.31
N ARG A 67 1.91 -14.42 -6.00
CA ARG A 67 0.51 -14.39 -5.53
C ARG A 67 0.38 -14.44 -4.01
N TRP A 68 1.48 -14.52 -3.27
CA TRP A 68 1.47 -14.48 -1.80
C TRP A 68 0.75 -13.24 -1.21
N PRO A 69 0.84 -12.02 -1.80
CA PRO A 69 0.10 -10.84 -1.33
C PRO A 69 -1.43 -10.99 -1.33
N LEU A 70 -1.99 -11.89 -2.15
CA LEU A 70 -3.44 -12.16 -2.15
C LEU A 70 -3.91 -12.76 -0.82
N GLY A 71 -3.04 -13.54 -0.16
CA GLY A 71 -3.32 -14.07 1.16
C GLY A 71 -3.41 -12.95 2.19
N ASP A 72 -2.46 -12.03 2.19
CA ASP A 72 -2.41 -10.92 3.16
C ASP A 72 -3.66 -10.03 3.09
N ILE A 73 -4.12 -9.67 1.88
CA ILE A 73 -5.34 -8.86 1.74
C ILE A 73 -6.61 -9.62 2.15
N LEU A 74 -6.70 -10.92 1.83
CA LEU A 74 -7.84 -11.76 2.21
C LEU A 74 -7.94 -11.90 3.73
N PHE A 75 -6.82 -12.15 4.41
CA PHE A 75 -6.76 -12.20 5.87
C PHE A 75 -7.09 -10.84 6.50
N GLY A 76 -6.59 -9.74 5.93
CA GLY A 76 -6.91 -8.40 6.40
C GLY A 76 -8.42 -8.10 6.38
N ILE A 77 -9.10 -8.39 5.28
CA ILE A 77 -10.55 -8.21 5.16
C ILE A 77 -11.30 -9.14 6.12
N SER A 78 -10.85 -10.39 6.25
CA SER A 78 -11.49 -11.37 7.13
C SER A 78 -11.45 -10.89 8.59
N PHE A 79 -10.30 -10.43 9.06
CA PHE A 79 -10.18 -9.85 10.41
C PHE A 79 -11.03 -8.60 10.59
N TYR A 80 -11.09 -7.73 9.57
CA TYR A 80 -11.95 -6.55 9.62
C TYR A 80 -13.43 -6.92 9.76
N VAL A 81 -13.92 -7.84 8.92
CA VAL A 81 -15.32 -8.30 8.95
C VAL A 81 -15.65 -8.98 10.29
N ILE A 82 -14.76 -9.85 10.80
CA ILE A 82 -14.93 -10.48 12.11
C ILE A 82 -14.99 -9.40 13.21
N GLY A 83 -14.11 -8.40 13.16
CA GLY A 83 -14.12 -7.26 14.09
C GLY A 83 -15.44 -6.49 14.08
N GLN A 84 -15.99 -6.20 12.90
CA GLN A 84 -17.30 -5.53 12.77
C GLN A 84 -18.45 -6.41 13.30
N VAL A 85 -18.43 -7.71 13.00
CA VAL A 85 -19.45 -8.65 13.48
C VAL A 85 -19.44 -8.74 15.00
N ILE A 86 -18.26 -8.82 15.62
CA ILE A 86 -18.12 -8.82 17.08
C ILE A 86 -18.70 -7.54 17.69
N LEU A 87 -18.36 -6.39 17.11
CA LEU A 87 -18.75 -5.07 17.63
C LEU A 87 -20.26 -4.80 17.47
N TYR A 88 -20.89 -5.19 16.36
CA TYR A 88 -22.32 -4.91 16.15
C TYR A 88 -23.24 -6.00 16.68
N GLN A 89 -22.87 -7.27 16.55
CA GLN A 89 -23.76 -8.38 16.88
C GLN A 89 -23.51 -8.97 18.27
N PHE A 90 -22.25 -9.05 18.69
CA PHE A 90 -21.86 -9.78 19.90
C PHE A 90 -21.49 -8.90 21.10
N SER A 91 -21.41 -7.58 20.93
CA SER A 91 -20.97 -6.64 21.99
C SER A 91 -21.73 -6.82 23.30
N VAL A 92 -23.06 -6.76 23.26
CA VAL A 92 -23.91 -6.88 24.46
C VAL A 92 -23.75 -8.25 25.13
N ARG A 93 -23.67 -9.32 24.32
CA ARG A 93 -23.49 -10.69 24.83
C ARG A 93 -22.15 -10.85 25.56
N ILE A 94 -21.10 -10.24 25.03
CA ILE A 94 -19.76 -10.26 25.64
C ILE A 94 -19.79 -9.45 26.94
N CYS A 95 -20.35 -8.24 26.91
CA CYS A 95 -20.47 -7.35 28.06
C CYS A 95 -21.17 -8.01 29.27
N ASP A 96 -22.30 -8.70 29.02
CA ASP A 96 -23.05 -9.42 30.06
C ASP A 96 -22.25 -10.60 30.64
N THR A 97 -21.51 -11.32 29.79
CA THR A 97 -20.74 -12.52 30.18
C THR A 97 -19.55 -12.17 31.08
N VAL A 98 -18.89 -11.04 30.81
CA VAL A 98 -17.69 -10.60 31.53
C VAL A 98 -18.01 -9.57 32.63
N LYS A 99 -19.26 -9.48 33.08
CA LYS A 99 -19.72 -8.58 34.16
C LYS A 99 -19.34 -7.11 33.92
N HIS A 100 -19.51 -6.62 32.69
CA HIS A 100 -19.28 -5.22 32.30
C HIS A 100 -17.83 -4.71 32.46
N TYR A 101 -16.84 -5.61 32.52
CA TYR A 101 -15.42 -5.20 32.49
C TYR A 101 -14.88 -4.98 31.06
N ILE A 102 -15.41 -5.71 30.08
CA ILE A 102 -14.95 -5.71 28.69
C ILE A 102 -16.19 -5.72 27.78
N ASP A 103 -16.16 -4.91 26.72
CA ASP A 103 -17.21 -4.86 25.70
C ASP A 103 -16.66 -5.33 24.34
N GLY A 104 -17.55 -5.61 23.39
CA GLY A 104 -17.18 -5.97 22.01
C GLY A 104 -16.27 -4.94 21.33
N LEU A 105 -16.28 -3.67 21.79
CA LEU A 105 -15.35 -2.63 21.33
C LEU A 105 -13.87 -3.02 21.53
N PHE A 106 -13.53 -3.68 22.64
CA PHE A 106 -12.14 -4.11 22.90
C PHE A 106 -11.68 -5.14 21.87
N PHE A 107 -12.48 -6.18 21.64
CA PHE A 107 -12.15 -7.22 20.65
C PHE A 107 -12.24 -6.70 19.22
N GLY A 108 -13.19 -5.81 18.93
CA GLY A 108 -13.34 -5.16 17.65
C GLY A 108 -12.13 -4.30 17.29
N THR A 109 -11.60 -3.53 18.25
CA THR A 109 -10.39 -2.72 18.03
C THR A 109 -9.14 -3.57 17.82
N ILE A 110 -8.97 -4.68 18.55
CA ILE A 110 -7.88 -5.63 18.32
C ILE A 110 -7.97 -6.25 16.91
N CYS A 111 -9.14 -6.73 16.50
CA CYS A 111 -9.33 -7.27 15.15
C CYS A 111 -9.08 -6.22 14.07
N THR A 112 -9.49 -4.98 14.31
CA THR A 112 -9.23 -3.86 13.39
C THR A 112 -7.73 -3.54 13.31
N LEU A 113 -7.01 -3.59 14.42
CA LEU A 113 -5.56 -3.43 14.43
C LEU A 113 -4.88 -4.54 13.63
N LEU A 114 -5.28 -5.80 13.82
CA LEU A 114 -4.76 -6.92 13.04
C LEU A 114 -5.06 -6.77 11.54
N ALA A 115 -6.27 -6.32 11.17
CA ALA A 115 -6.61 -6.04 9.79
C ALA A 115 -5.68 -5.00 9.16
N VAL A 116 -5.41 -3.90 9.87
CA VAL A 116 -4.49 -2.85 9.43
C VAL A 116 -3.05 -3.39 9.28
N MET A 117 -2.59 -4.23 10.20
CA MET A 117 -1.27 -4.87 10.10
C MET A 117 -1.14 -5.76 8.86
N MET A 118 -2.19 -6.50 8.49
CA MET A 118 -2.19 -7.30 7.27
C MET A 118 -2.16 -6.42 6.00
N VAL A 119 -2.82 -5.26 6.01
CA VAL A 119 -2.70 -4.29 4.91
C VAL A 119 -1.28 -3.74 4.81
N TYR A 120 -0.60 -3.48 5.93
CA TYR A 120 0.80 -3.08 5.90
C TYR A 120 1.71 -4.17 5.34
N LYS A 121 1.51 -5.44 5.72
CA LYS A 121 2.25 -6.57 5.13
C LYS A 121 2.02 -6.70 3.63
N TYR A 122 0.77 -6.51 3.19
CA TYR A 122 0.41 -6.48 1.77
C TYR A 122 1.19 -5.40 1.02
N TRP A 123 1.30 -4.19 1.60
CA TRP A 123 2.05 -3.09 0.99
C TRP A 123 3.53 -3.40 0.88
N ASP A 124 4.14 -3.86 1.98
CA ASP A 124 5.53 -4.29 2.01
C ASP A 124 5.81 -5.37 0.94
N SER A 125 4.90 -6.32 0.78
CA SER A 125 5.07 -7.39 -0.20
C SER A 125 5.04 -6.95 -1.66
N ILE A 126 4.34 -5.85 -1.99
CA ILE A 126 4.27 -5.33 -3.37
C ILE A 126 5.45 -4.43 -3.70
N THR A 127 6.02 -3.73 -2.71
CA THR A 127 7.13 -2.78 -2.94
C THR A 127 8.52 -3.37 -2.68
N LYS A 128 8.64 -4.66 -2.39
CA LYS A 128 9.94 -5.33 -2.13
C LYS A 128 10.90 -5.23 -3.32
N GLU A 129 10.40 -5.47 -4.53
CA GLU A 129 11.20 -5.40 -5.76
C GLU A 129 11.65 -3.96 -6.06
N ASP A 130 10.81 -2.95 -5.77
CA ASP A 130 11.20 -1.54 -5.94
C ASP A 130 12.34 -1.09 -5.00
N LEU A 131 12.51 -1.75 -3.85
CA LEU A 131 13.54 -1.43 -2.86
C LEU A 131 14.91 -2.02 -3.19
N GLU A 132 14.97 -3.21 -3.79
CA GLU A 132 16.24 -3.82 -4.25
C GLU A 132 16.87 -3.07 -5.44
N PHE A 133 16.06 -2.34 -6.21
CA PHE A 133 16.57 -1.44 -7.27
C PHE A 133 16.84 0.00 -6.79
N SER A 134 16.34 0.41 -5.62
CA SER A 134 16.56 1.76 -5.05
C SER A 134 17.83 1.86 -4.20
N VAL A 135 18.32 0.76 -3.62
CA VAL A 135 19.70 0.69 -3.14
C VAL A 135 20.55 0.41 -4.37
N GLY A 136 21.05 1.49 -5.00
CA GLY A 136 21.78 1.39 -6.26
C GLY A 136 22.73 0.21 -6.27
N SER A 137 22.60 -0.65 -7.28
CA SER A 137 23.53 -1.74 -7.55
C SER A 137 24.93 -1.16 -7.73
N LYS A 138 25.61 -0.89 -6.61
CA LYS A 138 27.04 -1.00 -6.52
C LYS A 138 27.30 -2.48 -6.29
N GLN A 139 27.03 -3.26 -7.35
CA GLN A 139 27.76 -4.49 -7.59
C GLN A 139 29.21 -4.18 -7.27
N ASN A 140 29.81 -4.98 -6.38
CA ASN A 140 31.11 -4.73 -5.82
C ASN A 140 32.12 -4.42 -6.94
N VAL A 141 32.51 -3.15 -7.10
CA VAL A 141 33.56 -2.73 -8.07
C VAL A 141 34.88 -3.48 -7.81
N TRP A 142 35.03 -4.05 -6.61
CA TRP A 142 36.16 -4.85 -6.18
C TRP A 142 36.20 -6.27 -6.77
N GLU A 143 35.06 -6.90 -7.12
CA GLU A 143 35.05 -8.23 -7.78
C GLU A 143 35.51 -8.15 -9.24
N VAL A 144 35.34 -6.98 -9.89
CA VAL A 144 35.82 -6.77 -11.26
C VAL A 144 37.33 -6.58 -11.30
N LYS A 145 37.95 -6.10 -10.22
CA LYS A 145 39.41 -5.95 -10.12
C LYS A 145 40.14 -7.28 -9.96
N GLU A 146 39.48 -8.33 -9.46
CA GLU A 146 40.08 -9.66 -9.31
C GLU A 146 39.98 -10.49 -10.60
N LEU A 147 38.98 -10.20 -11.47
CA LEU A 147 38.83 -10.83 -12.79
C LEU A 147 39.68 -10.19 -13.90
N LEU A 148 40.06 -8.92 -13.75
CA LEU A 148 41.08 -8.27 -14.58
C LEU A 148 42.43 -8.50 -13.91
N GLY A 149 42.96 -9.70 -14.14
CA GLY A 149 44.15 -10.23 -13.49
C GLY A 149 45.30 -9.25 -13.39
N GLU A 150 46.06 -9.40 -12.30
CA GLU A 150 47.36 -8.80 -12.02
C GLU A 150 48.41 -9.07 -13.14
N ASP A 151 48.04 -9.75 -14.22
CA ASP A 151 48.89 -10.18 -15.34
C ASP A 151 49.31 -9.04 -16.28
N GLU A 152 48.64 -7.89 -16.31
CA GLU A 152 49.05 -6.78 -17.20
C GLU A 152 50.07 -5.81 -16.58
N VAL A 153 50.29 -5.85 -15.26
CA VAL A 153 51.17 -4.88 -14.57
C VAL A 153 52.66 -5.13 -14.84
N TYR A 154 53.04 -6.31 -15.36
CA TYR A 154 54.43 -6.62 -15.72
C TYR A 154 54.83 -6.29 -17.17
N SER A 155 53.90 -5.89 -18.04
CA SER A 155 54.20 -5.77 -19.49
C SER A 155 54.25 -4.36 -20.07
N ASN A 156 53.80 -3.32 -19.36
CA ASN A 156 53.71 -1.99 -19.95
C ASN A 156 54.53 -0.92 -19.21
N GLN A 157 55.85 -1.11 -19.24
CA GLN A 157 56.78 0.00 -19.20
C GLN A 157 56.66 0.79 -20.51
N GLY A 158 55.80 1.81 -20.55
CA GLY A 158 55.84 2.78 -21.65
C GLY A 158 54.56 3.56 -21.92
N GLY A 159 54.47 4.77 -21.36
CA GLY A 159 53.98 5.92 -22.12
C GLY A 159 52.47 6.15 -22.17
N TYR A 160 52.05 7.26 -21.54
CA TYR A 160 51.04 8.23 -21.97
C TYR A 160 49.90 7.77 -22.91
N GLY A 161 48.66 7.96 -22.46
CA GLY A 161 47.56 8.30 -23.37
C GLY A 161 46.20 7.87 -22.87
N GLY A 162 45.35 8.82 -22.49
CA GLY A 162 43.95 8.57 -22.20
C GLY A 162 43.18 8.11 -23.44
N GLY A 163 42.17 7.26 -23.22
CA GLY A 163 41.26 6.80 -24.27
C GLY A 163 39.88 6.51 -23.67
N TYR A 164 38.86 7.19 -24.17
CA TYR A 164 37.45 6.98 -23.86
C TYR A 164 36.99 5.57 -24.31
N PRO A 165 35.97 4.96 -23.67
CA PRO A 165 35.49 3.63 -24.06
C PRO A 165 34.77 3.68 -25.42
N PRO A 166 34.89 2.63 -26.27
CA PRO A 166 34.29 2.61 -27.59
C PRO A 166 32.77 2.34 -27.54
N GLN A 167 32.02 3.06 -28.37
CA GLN A 167 30.59 2.86 -28.59
C GLN A 167 30.34 1.63 -29.48
N GLN A 168 29.35 0.83 -29.12
CA GLN A 168 28.89 -0.35 -29.87
C GLN A 168 28.13 0.09 -31.12
N GLN A 169 28.56 -0.37 -32.31
CA GLN A 169 27.82 -0.16 -33.56
C GLN A 169 27.31 -1.48 -34.14
N TYR A 170 26.00 -1.49 -34.34
CA TYR A 170 25.11 -2.54 -34.83
C TYR A 170 25.40 -2.92 -36.30
N GLY A 171 25.15 -4.18 -36.65
CA GLY A 171 25.60 -4.82 -37.90
C GLY A 171 24.89 -4.41 -39.20
N GLY A 172 25.44 -4.91 -40.31
CA GLY A 172 24.83 -4.82 -41.64
C GLY A 172 25.76 -5.20 -42.80
N TYR A 173 25.49 -6.37 -43.40
CA TYR A 173 25.51 -6.73 -44.83
C TYR A 173 26.72 -6.43 -45.76
N ASN A 174 27.23 -7.53 -46.34
CA ASN A 174 27.64 -7.78 -47.73
C ASN A 174 28.95 -7.26 -48.37
N ASP A 175 29.55 -8.24 -49.07
CA ASP A 175 30.21 -8.25 -50.38
C ASP A 175 31.75 -8.29 -50.51
N ALA A 176 32.16 -9.36 -51.22
CA ALA A 176 33.27 -9.52 -52.17
C ALA A 176 34.71 -9.21 -51.68
N TYR A 177 35.71 -10.08 -51.78
CA TYR A 177 36.07 -11.10 -52.77
C TYR A 177 36.85 -12.23 -52.09
#